data_AF-A0A9W7DUZ8-F1
#
_entry.id   AF-A0A9W7DUZ8-F1
#
_cell.length_a   1.000
_cell.length_b   1.000
_cell.length_c   1.000
_cell.angle_alpha   90.00
_cell.angle_beta   90.00
_cell.angle_gamma   90.00
#
_symmetry.space_group_name_H-M   'P 1'
#
loop_
_entity.id
_entity.type
_entity.pdbx_description
1 polymer ?
#
loop_
_entity_poly.entity_id
_entity_poly.type
_entity_poly.pdbx_seq_one_letter_code
_entity_poly.pdbx_strand_id
1 'polypeptide(L)'
;MSSPLHSLSVKLLLYRFFSLILSLTLTCSLWQSRSLSIQVSMLPDTVANEEADYKSREDIFTVMWAASLVCHVIEFVGVLGGTSLKSMQVHVFSVFCHILGSFLLLLGLMDSWDYRYFIWLFGLFSFAPALAEIYCIFRFIIFDFNLMNKIEIRV
;
A
#
# COMPACT_ATOMS: atom_id res chain seq x y z
N MET A 1 -11.96 -31.33 -13.13
CA MET A 1 -12.85 -30.72 -12.11
C MET A 1 -11.97 -29.81 -11.24
N SER A 2 -11.92 -28.50 -11.49
CA SER A 2 -11.12 -27.60 -10.67
C SER A 2 -11.74 -27.52 -9.27
N SER A 3 -10.94 -27.73 -8.23
CA SER A 3 -11.44 -27.60 -6.85
C SER A 3 -11.98 -26.18 -6.60
N PRO A 4 -13.04 -26.01 -5.81
CA PRO A 4 -13.62 -24.69 -5.51
C PRO A 4 -12.61 -23.72 -4.86
N LEU A 5 -11.58 -24.24 -4.20
CA LEU A 5 -10.46 -23.46 -3.65
C LEU A 5 -9.61 -22.78 -4.72
N HIS A 6 -9.38 -23.45 -5.86
CA HIS A 6 -8.59 -22.90 -6.95
C HIS A 6 -9.32 -21.73 -7.63
N SER A 7 -10.62 -21.85 -7.86
CA SER A 7 -11.42 -20.78 -8.47
C SER A 7 -11.55 -19.55 -7.56
N LEU A 8 -11.61 -19.75 -6.24
CA LEU A 8 -11.61 -18.65 -5.26
C LEU A 8 -10.27 -17.89 -5.27
N SER A 9 -9.15 -18.61 -5.33
CA SER A 9 -7.81 -18.01 -5.30
C SER A 9 -7.56 -17.10 -6.52
N VAL A 10 -8.01 -17.51 -7.71
CA VAL A 10 -7.89 -16.70 -8.93
C VAL A 10 -8.77 -15.44 -8.86
N LYS A 11 -10.00 -15.55 -8.34
CA LYS A 11 -10.87 -14.38 -8.15
C LYS A 11 -10.27 -13.39 -7.15
N LEU A 12 -9.71 -13.89 -6.06
CA LEU A 12 -9.10 -13.06 -5.03
C LEU A 12 -7.86 -12.31 -5.55
N LEU A 13 -7.07 -12.95 -6.40
CA LEU A 13 -5.97 -12.30 -7.12
C LEU A 13 -6.45 -11.11 -7.96
N LEU A 14 -7.54 -11.29 -8.72
CA LEU A 14 -8.10 -10.21 -9.52
C LEU A 14 -8.60 -9.06 -8.65
N TYR A 15 -9.34 -9.36 -7.57
CA TYR A 15 -9.79 -8.33 -6.63
C TYR A 15 -8.63 -7.54 -6.03
N ARG A 16 -7.54 -8.25 -5.66
CA ARG A 16 -6.34 -7.62 -5.14
C ARG A 16 -5.68 -6.70 -6.15
N PHE A 17 -5.53 -7.15 -7.39
CA PHE A 17 -4.96 -6.34 -8.47
C PHE A 17 -5.76 -5.05 -8.69
N PHE A 18 -7.08 -5.15 -8.78
CA PHE A 18 -7.94 -3.97 -8.97
C PHE A 18 -7.94 -3.04 -7.74
N SER A 19 -7.97 -3.58 -6.52
CA SER A 19 -7.89 -2.75 -5.31
C SER A 19 -6.54 -2.04 -5.19
N LEU A 20 -5.45 -2.69 -5.61
CA LEU A 20 -4.10 -2.10 -5.61
C LEU A 20 -4.01 -0.95 -6.63
N ILE A 21 -4.57 -1.12 -7.83
CA ILE A 21 -4.64 -0.03 -8.83
C ILE A 21 -5.48 1.14 -8.33
N LEU A 22 -6.62 0.87 -7.70
CA LEU A 22 -7.47 1.92 -7.13
C LEU A 22 -6.71 2.71 -6.05
N SER A 23 -6.08 1.99 -5.11
CA SER A 23 -5.27 2.58 -4.04
C SER A 23 -4.11 3.42 -4.60
N LEU A 24 -3.41 2.93 -5.62
CA LEU A 24 -2.34 3.66 -6.30
C LEU A 24 -2.89 4.93 -6.97
N THR A 25 -4.01 4.83 -7.68
CA THR A 25 -4.64 5.96 -8.37
C THR A 25 -5.00 7.06 -7.38
N LEU A 26 -5.62 6.72 -6.25
CA LEU A 26 -5.97 7.69 -5.21
C LEU A 26 -4.74 8.28 -4.52
N THR A 27 -3.67 7.48 -4.33
CA THR A 27 -2.39 7.97 -3.82
C THR A 27 -1.77 9.00 -4.78
N CYS A 28 -1.88 8.79 -6.09
CA CYS A 28 -1.48 9.77 -7.10
C CYS A 28 -2.39 11.02 -7.09
N SER A 29 -3.70 10.86 -6.91
CA SER A 29 -4.63 12.00 -6.78
C SER A 29 -4.33 12.83 -5.53
N LEU A 30 -3.92 12.20 -4.43
CA LEU A 30 -3.53 12.89 -3.19
C LEU A 30 -2.31 13.80 -3.40
N TRP A 31 -1.38 13.43 -4.27
CA TRP A 31 -0.26 14.30 -4.63
C TRP A 31 -0.73 15.61 -5.30
N GLN A 32 -1.78 15.53 -6.10
CA GLN A 32 -2.36 16.70 -6.77
C GLN A 32 -3.07 17.61 -5.76
N SER A 33 -3.70 17.06 -4.73
CA SER A 33 -4.39 17.83 -3.68
C SER A 33 -3.48 18.29 -2.53
N ARG A 34 -2.19 17.96 -2.55
CA ARG A 34 -1.30 18.16 -1.39
C ARG A 34 -1.28 19.58 -0.85
N SER A 35 -1.33 20.60 -1.72
CA SER A 35 -1.26 22.00 -1.31
C SER A 35 -2.43 22.39 -0.42
N LEU A 36 -3.62 21.87 -0.71
CA LEU A 36 -4.84 22.10 0.08
C LEU A 36 -4.71 21.42 1.44
N SER A 37 -4.32 20.14 1.47
CA SER A 37 -4.14 19.39 2.72
C SER A 37 -3.07 19.98 3.65
N ILE A 38 -2.00 20.55 3.09
CA ILE A 38 -0.96 21.23 3.87
C ILE A 38 -1.49 22.57 4.39
N GLN A 39 -2.17 23.36 3.56
CA GLN A 39 -2.76 24.64 3.98
C GLN A 39 -3.78 24.48 5.12
N VAL A 40 -4.64 23.46 5.05
CA VAL A 40 -5.61 23.16 6.11
C VAL A 40 -4.93 22.85 7.45
N SER A 41 -3.70 22.33 7.42
CA SER A 41 -2.94 22.04 8.64
C SER A 41 -2.33 23.29 9.31
N MET A 42 -2.30 24.43 8.61
CA MET A 42 -1.71 25.67 9.10
C MET A 42 -2.73 26.42 9.95
N LEU A 43 -2.39 26.65 11.23
CA LEU A 43 -3.21 27.47 12.12
C LEU A 43 -2.90 28.96 11.88
N PRO A 44 -3.87 29.87 12.06
CA PRO A 44 -3.69 31.31 11.81
C PRO A 44 -2.62 32.00 12.67
N ASP A 45 -2.21 31.41 13.80
CA ASP A 45 -1.48 32.12 14.86
C ASP A 45 0.07 32.01 14.78
N THR A 46 0.64 31.24 13.84
CA THR A 46 2.09 31.05 13.71
C THR A 46 2.71 31.92 12.61
N VAL A 47 2.62 33.24 12.77
CA VAL A 47 3.06 34.26 11.77
C VAL A 47 4.58 34.46 11.71
N ALA A 48 5.38 33.70 12.48
CA ALA A 48 6.81 33.97 12.59
C ALA A 48 7.64 33.49 11.39
N ASN A 49 7.24 32.45 10.65
CA ASN A 49 7.96 31.91 9.47
C ASN A 49 7.07 30.96 8.62
N GLU A 50 6.00 31.47 8.03
CA GLU A 50 5.00 30.68 7.28
C GLU A 50 5.60 29.85 6.13
N GLU A 51 6.56 30.42 5.38
CA GLU A 51 7.19 29.75 4.24
C GLU A 51 8.09 28.56 4.66
N ALA A 52 8.86 28.73 5.74
CA ALA A 52 9.73 27.66 6.23
C ALA A 52 8.92 26.49 6.83
N ASP A 53 7.82 26.79 7.52
CA ASP A 53 6.92 25.77 8.07
C ASP A 53 6.15 25.04 6.96
N TYR A 54 5.72 25.76 5.90
CA TYR A 54 5.12 25.15 4.71
C TYR A 54 6.04 24.11 4.10
N LYS A 55 7.28 24.51 3.82
CA LYS A 55 8.27 23.65 3.16
C LYS A 55 8.58 22.40 3.98
N SER A 56 8.74 22.55 5.30
CA SER A 56 8.97 21.41 6.20
C SER A 56 7.83 20.39 6.14
N ARG A 57 6.57 20.86 6.11
CA ARG A 57 5.38 19.99 6.02
C ARG A 57 5.24 19.35 4.65
N GLU A 58 5.55 20.07 3.58
CA GLU A 58 5.59 19.52 2.22
C GLU A 58 6.65 18.42 2.09
N ASP A 59 7.83 18.62 2.68
CA ASP A 59 8.90 17.61 2.69
C ASP A 59 8.43 16.32 3.40
N ILE A 60 7.82 16.44 4.59
CA ILE A 60 7.27 15.29 5.33
C ILE A 60 6.22 14.57 4.49
N PHE A 61 5.26 15.31 3.92
CA PHE A 61 4.22 14.73 3.07
C PHE A 61 4.81 14.01 1.86
N THR A 62 5.81 14.61 1.21
CA THR A 62 6.50 14.05 0.04
C THR A 62 7.20 12.75 0.37
N VAL A 63 7.89 12.67 1.52
CA VAL A 63 8.54 11.44 1.97
C VAL A 63 7.50 10.34 2.23
N MET A 64 6.38 10.65 2.90
CA MET A 64 5.32 9.67 3.16
C MET A 64 4.67 9.18 1.86
N TRP A 65 4.42 10.08 0.92
CA TRP A 65 3.85 9.75 -0.39
C TRP A 65 4.80 8.85 -1.19
N ALA A 66 6.09 9.20 -1.24
CA ALA A 66 7.11 8.37 -1.90
C ALA A 66 7.24 6.99 -1.25
N ALA A 67 7.21 6.92 0.08
CA ALA A 67 7.21 5.65 0.81
C ALA A 67 5.97 4.80 0.49
N SER A 68 4.79 5.42 0.36
CA SER A 68 3.56 4.73 -0.06
C SER A 68 3.70 4.16 -1.48
N LEU A 69 4.30 4.89 -2.43
CA LEU A 69 4.56 4.37 -3.77
C LEU A 69 5.49 3.15 -3.75
N VAL A 70 6.55 3.19 -2.95
CA VAL A 70 7.45 2.04 -2.79
C VAL A 70 6.70 0.81 -2.24
N CYS A 71 5.81 1.01 -1.26
CA CYS A 71 4.95 -0.06 -0.73
C CYS A 71 4.07 -0.67 -1.82
N HIS A 72 3.42 0.15 -2.66
CA HIS A 72 2.63 -0.33 -3.79
C HIS A 72 3.49 -1.12 -4.79
N VAL A 73 4.71 -0.67 -5.10
CA VAL A 73 5.62 -1.41 -6.00
C VAL A 73 5.95 -2.78 -5.46
N ILE A 74 6.25 -2.90 -4.16
CA ILE A 74 6.52 -4.18 -3.50
C ILE A 74 5.32 -5.13 -3.65
N GLU A 75 4.10 -4.62 -3.43
CA GLU A 75 2.89 -5.41 -3.60
C GLU A 75 2.62 -5.80 -5.06
N PHE A 76 2.90 -4.92 -6.02
CA PHE A 76 2.81 -5.25 -7.44
C PHE A 76 3.78 -6.37 -7.82
N VAL A 77 5.02 -6.32 -7.33
CA VAL A 77 6.00 -7.41 -7.54
C VAL A 77 5.47 -8.72 -6.96
N GLY A 78 4.86 -8.67 -5.78
CA GLY A 78 4.25 -9.84 -5.15
C GLY A 78 3.07 -10.45 -5.93
N VAL A 79 2.16 -9.59 -6.39
CA VAL A 79 0.99 -9.97 -7.19
C VAL A 79 1.39 -10.52 -8.56
N LEU A 80 2.32 -9.85 -9.27
CA LEU A 80 2.79 -10.28 -10.59
C LEU A 80 3.72 -11.50 -10.51
N GLY A 81 4.55 -11.59 -9.47
CA GLY A 81 5.43 -12.73 -9.22
C GLY A 81 4.71 -13.96 -8.68
N GLY A 82 3.45 -13.83 -8.26
CA GLY A 82 2.65 -14.93 -7.74
C GLY A 82 3.10 -15.46 -6.38
N THR A 83 4.02 -14.79 -5.68
CA THR A 83 4.57 -15.21 -4.38
C THR A 83 3.49 -15.31 -3.31
N SER A 84 2.50 -14.42 -3.36
CA SER A 84 1.42 -14.36 -2.40
C SER A 84 0.28 -15.35 -2.67
N LEU A 85 0.21 -16.01 -3.84
CA LEU A 85 -0.84 -17.00 -4.18
C LEU A 85 -0.94 -18.15 -3.17
N LYS A 86 0.11 -18.39 -2.39
CA LYS A 86 0.18 -19.45 -1.38
C LYS A 86 -0.43 -19.07 -0.03
N SER A 87 -0.75 -17.80 0.21
CA SER A 87 -1.33 -17.34 1.48
C SER A 87 -2.64 -16.58 1.28
N MET A 88 -3.76 -17.29 1.39
CA MET A 88 -5.11 -16.70 1.31
C MET A 88 -5.35 -15.59 2.35
N GLN A 89 -4.74 -15.70 3.54
CA GLN A 89 -4.87 -14.70 4.61
C GLN A 89 -4.27 -13.36 4.19
N VAL A 90 -3.08 -13.36 3.55
CA VAL A 90 -2.42 -12.13 3.09
C VAL A 90 -3.22 -11.46 1.97
N HIS A 91 -3.82 -12.26 1.07
CA HIS A 91 -4.70 -11.70 0.03
C HIS A 91 -5.93 -11.02 0.61
N VAL A 92 -6.66 -11.69 1.51
CA VAL A 92 -7.86 -11.10 2.12
C VAL A 92 -7.51 -9.84 2.90
N PHE A 93 -6.40 -9.87 3.65
CA PHE A 93 -5.92 -8.72 4.40
C PHE A 93 -5.53 -7.54 3.48
N SER A 94 -4.73 -7.78 2.44
CA SER A 94 -4.33 -6.73 1.49
C SER A 94 -5.54 -6.14 0.76
N VAL A 95 -6.47 -6.98 0.28
CA VAL A 95 -7.73 -6.51 -0.36
C VAL A 95 -8.53 -5.63 0.59
N PHE A 96 -8.70 -6.07 1.85
CA PHE A 96 -9.42 -5.30 2.86
C PHE A 96 -8.74 -3.94 3.11
N CYS A 97 -7.42 -3.95 3.32
CA CYS A 97 -6.65 -2.72 3.54
C CYS A 97 -6.74 -1.75 2.36
N HIS A 98 -6.62 -2.21 1.12
CA HIS A 98 -6.71 -1.33 -0.04
C HIS A 98 -8.11 -0.82 -0.28
N ILE A 99 -9.17 -1.62 -0.09
CA ILE A 99 -10.55 -1.14 -0.25
C ILE A 99 -10.86 -0.08 0.82
N LEU A 100 -10.59 -0.39 2.09
CA LEU A 100 -10.88 0.53 3.19
C LEU A 100 -9.99 1.79 3.12
N GLY A 101 -8.70 1.61 2.86
CA GLY A 101 -7.75 2.70 2.69
C GLY A 101 -8.12 3.60 1.50
N SER A 102 -8.52 3.01 0.36
CA SER A 102 -9.02 3.78 -0.80
C SER A 102 -10.27 4.57 -0.45
N PHE A 103 -11.21 3.97 0.28
CA PHE A 103 -12.41 4.67 0.72
C PHE A 103 -12.07 5.87 1.63
N LEU A 104 -11.18 5.69 2.61
CA LEU A 104 -10.76 6.75 3.51
C LEU A 104 -9.95 7.85 2.80
N LEU A 105 -9.07 7.48 1.86
CA LEU A 105 -8.35 8.43 1.02
C LEU A 105 -9.31 9.25 0.16
N LEU A 106 -10.34 8.62 -0.41
CA LEU A 106 -11.35 9.32 -1.20
C LEU A 106 -12.13 10.33 -0.33
N LEU A 107 -12.53 9.94 0.88
CA LEU A 107 -13.16 10.87 1.82
C LEU A 107 -12.23 12.05 2.17
N GLY A 108 -10.97 11.77 2.49
CA GLY A 108 -9.99 12.82 2.79
C GLY A 108 -9.70 13.75 1.62
N LEU A 109 -9.75 13.24 0.38
CA LEU A 109 -9.65 14.05 -0.84
C LEU A 109 -10.86 14.98 -1.01
N MET A 110 -12.08 14.48 -0.74
CA MET A 110 -13.30 15.27 -0.87
C MET A 110 -13.40 16.37 0.19
N ASP A 111 -12.94 16.09 1.41
CA ASP A 111 -13.06 16.97 2.58
C ASP A 111 -11.77 17.75 2.88
N SER A 112 -10.75 17.65 2.01
CA SER A 112 -9.46 18.32 2.14
C SER A 112 -8.80 18.12 3.52
N TRP A 113 -8.73 16.87 3.97
CA TRP A 113 -8.19 16.53 5.29
C TRP A 113 -6.77 17.04 5.49
N ASP A 114 -6.46 17.35 6.75
CA ASP A 114 -5.11 17.66 7.21
C ASP A 114 -4.13 16.54 6.81
N TYR A 115 -2.98 16.92 6.27
CA TYR A 115 -1.95 15.99 5.79
C TYR A 115 -1.49 14.99 6.87
N ARG A 116 -1.62 15.31 8.17
CA ARG A 116 -1.25 14.42 9.28
C ARG A 116 -2.09 13.13 9.32
N TYR A 117 -3.34 13.16 8.84
CA TYR A 117 -4.15 11.95 8.72
C TYR A 117 -3.54 10.96 7.71
N PHE A 118 -2.86 11.47 6.68
CA PHE A 118 -2.21 10.62 5.68
C PHE A 118 -1.08 9.76 6.28
N ILE A 119 -0.41 10.23 7.33
CA ILE A 119 0.63 9.45 8.02
C ILE A 119 0.03 8.16 8.60
N TRP A 120 -1.15 8.25 9.21
CA TRP A 120 -1.87 7.09 9.76
C TRP A 120 -2.41 6.18 8.67
N LEU A 121 -2.95 6.76 7.59
CA LEU A 121 -3.43 5.99 6.44
C LEU A 121 -2.28 5.23 5.76
N PHE A 122 -1.12 5.86 5.61
CA PHE A 122 0.09 5.23 5.09
C PHE A 122 0.48 4.00 5.93
N GLY A 123 0.58 4.17 7.26
CA GLY A 123 1.00 3.08 8.15
C GLY A 123 0.09 1.84 8.06
N LEU A 124 -1.22 2.06 8.07
CA LEU A 124 -2.21 0.98 8.11
C LEU A 124 -2.53 0.38 6.74
N PHE A 125 -2.57 1.19 5.69
CA PHE A 125 -3.12 0.78 4.39
C PHE A 125 -2.10 0.72 3.26
N SER A 126 -0.86 1.20 3.47
CA SER A 126 0.24 1.00 2.52
C SER A 126 1.37 0.17 3.14
N PHE A 127 1.84 0.56 4.33
CA PHE A 127 2.98 -0.10 4.96
C PHE A 127 2.64 -1.50 5.49
N ALA A 128 1.53 -1.68 6.20
CA ALA A 128 1.17 -2.98 6.75
C ALA A 128 0.91 -4.06 5.66
N PRO A 129 0.16 -3.79 4.56
CA PRO A 129 0.01 -4.73 3.46
C PRO A 129 1.34 -5.07 2.77
N ALA A 130 2.18 -4.07 2.50
CA ALA A 130 3.51 -4.29 1.94
C ALA A 130 4.41 -5.14 2.85
N LEU A 131 4.35 -4.93 4.17
CA LEU A 131 5.10 -5.75 5.13
C LEU A 131 4.62 -7.21 5.12
N ALA A 132 3.31 -7.44 5.03
CA ALA A 132 2.76 -8.78 4.88
C ALA A 132 3.23 -9.44 3.57
N GLU A 133 3.33 -8.68 2.48
CA GLU A 133 3.86 -9.17 1.21
C GLU A 133 5.36 -9.50 1.29
N ILE A 134 6.16 -8.63 1.89
CA ILE A 134 7.59 -8.87 2.14
C ILE A 134 7.78 -10.18 2.89
N TYR A 135 6.99 -10.43 3.94
CA TYR A 135 7.02 -11.69 4.68
C TYR A 135 6.72 -12.91 3.78
N CYS A 136 5.73 -12.80 2.89
CA CYS A 136 5.42 -13.86 1.91
C CYS A 136 6.57 -14.10 0.93
N ILE A 137 7.17 -13.04 0.39
CA ILE A 137 8.32 -13.11 -0.52
C ILE A 137 9.51 -13.78 0.18
N PHE A 138 9.85 -13.37 1.40
CA PHE A 138 10.93 -14.00 2.17
C PHE A 138 10.67 -15.48 2.44
N ARG A 139 9.45 -15.85 2.83
CA ARG A 139 9.07 -17.26 3.03
C ARG A 139 9.22 -18.07 1.73
N PHE A 140 8.81 -17.51 0.60
CA PHE A 140 8.96 -18.16 -0.71
C PHE A 140 10.43 -18.38 -1.07
N ILE A 141 11.27 -17.33 -0.97
CA ILE A 141 12.69 -17.42 -1.30
C ILE A 141 13.43 -18.41 -0.38
N ILE A 142 13.18 -18.37 0.93
CA ILE A 142 13.93 -19.18 1.89
C ILE A 142 13.47 -20.64 1.90
N PHE A 143 12.16 -20.91 1.94
CA PHE A 143 11.67 -22.27 2.13
C PHE A 143 11.47 -23.02 0.82
N ASP A 144 10.80 -22.40 -0.14
CA ASP A 144 10.41 -23.11 -1.37
C ASP A 144 11.61 -23.29 -2.31
N PHE A 145 12.46 -22.28 -2.45
CA PHE A 145 13.66 -22.40 -3.30
C PHE A 145 14.67 -23.41 -2.74
N ASN A 146 14.92 -23.39 -1.43
CA ASN A 146 15.80 -24.37 -0.79
C ASN A 146 15.25 -25.80 -0.83
N LEU A 147 13.93 -25.97 -0.80
CA LEU A 147 13.30 -27.27 -0.96
C LEU A 147 13.47 -27.79 -2.40
N MET A 148 13.25 -26.94 -3.41
CA MET A 148 13.46 -27.34 -4.81
C MET A 148 14.91 -27.74 -5.09
N ASN A 149 15.88 -26.96 -4.62
CA ASN A 149 17.30 -27.31 -4.75
C ASN A 149 17.65 -28.63 -4.06
N LYS A 150 17.05 -28.91 -2.89
CA LYS A 150 17.28 -30.19 -2.19
C LYS A 150 16.65 -31.39 -2.89
N ILE A 151 15.57 -31.19 -3.65
CA ILE A 151 14.92 -32.26 -4.41
C ILE A 151 15.72 -32.57 -5.68
N GLU A 152 16.18 -31.55 -6.42
CA GLU A 152 17.00 -31.77 -7.63
C GLU A 152 18.32 -32.48 -7.34
N ILE A 153 18.94 -32.27 -6.18
CA ILE A 153 20.20 -32.97 -5.82
C ILE A 153 19.96 -34.46 -5.44
N ARG A 154 18.70 -34.88 -5.24
CA ARG A 154 18.35 -36.26 -4.87
C ARG A 154 17.83 -37.12 -6.04
N VAL A 155 17.65 -36.54 -7.23
CA VAL A 155 17.25 -37.26 -8.45
C VAL A 155 18.49 -37.56 -9.28
#